data_AF-A0A378ZXR6-F1
#
_entry.id   AF-A0A378ZXR6-F1
#
_cell.length_a   1.000
_cell.length_b   1.000
_cell.length_c   1.000
_cell.angle_alpha   90.00
_cell.angle_beta   90.00
_cell.angle_gamma   90.00
#
_symmetry.space_group_name_H-M   'P 1'
#
loop_
_entity.id
_entity.type
_entity.pdbx_description
1 polymer ?
#
loop_
_entity_poly.entity_id
_entity_poly.type
_entity_poly.pdbx_seq_one_letter_code
_entity_poly.pdbx_strand_id
1 'polypeptide(L)' 'MSTGSPTFWFAMRGFGTKSSANRRNERLTELDRRMSEFLTEKQGSGGSELLPHVAAEQARIRTALTEEKT' A
#
# COMPACT_ATOMS: atom_id res chain seq x y z
N MET A 1 -3.03 7.82 -31.64
CA MET A 1 -3.57 8.07 -30.28
C MET A 1 -2.91 7.07 -29.35
N SER A 2 -1.99 7.52 -28.49
CA SER A 2 -1.19 6.61 -27.63
C SER A 2 -1.83 6.55 -26.25
N THR A 3 -2.32 5.38 -25.85
CA THR A 3 -2.85 5.10 -24.52
C THR A 3 -1.69 5.03 -23.54
N GLY A 4 -1.37 6.15 -22.90
CA GLY A 4 -0.37 6.22 -21.84
C GLY A 4 -0.82 5.40 -20.63
N SER A 5 -0.18 4.24 -20.44
CA SER A 5 -0.26 3.45 -19.21
C SER A 5 0.21 4.31 -18.03
N PRO A 6 -0.54 4.44 -16.92
CA PRO A 6 -0.06 5.14 -15.74
C PRO A 6 0.98 4.25 -15.05
N THR A 7 2.25 4.43 -15.42
CA THR A 7 3.40 3.87 -14.69
C THR A 7 3.41 4.52 -13.31
N PHE A 8 3.11 3.76 -12.25
CA PHE A 8 3.15 4.25 -10.88
C PHE A 8 4.60 4.51 -10.45
N TRP A 9 4.99 5.78 -10.50
CA TRP A 9 6.30 6.31 -10.10
C TRP A 9 6.46 6.33 -8.57
N PHE A 10 6.60 5.17 -7.93
CA PHE A 10 7.17 5.15 -6.57
C PHE A 10 8.70 5.28 -6.66
N ALA A 11 9.13 6.45 -7.13
CA ALA A 11 10.53 6.82 -7.26
C ALA A 11 11.18 6.97 -5.88
N MET A 12 12.24 6.20 -5.72
CA MET A 12 13.29 6.26 -4.71
C MET A 12 13.58 7.67 -4.17
N ARG A 13 13.33 7.90 -2.88
CA ARG A 13 14.09 8.90 -2.10
C ARG A 13 14.15 8.49 -0.63
N GLY A 14 15.36 8.21 -0.14
CA GLY A 14 15.62 7.93 1.29
C GLY A 14 16.65 6.83 1.51
N PHE A 15 17.92 7.12 1.22
CA PHE A 15 19.07 6.27 1.53
C PHE A 15 19.49 6.50 2.99
N GLY A 16 18.88 5.78 3.94
CA GLY A 16 19.30 5.78 5.35
C GLY A 16 19.54 4.36 5.81
N THR A 17 20.72 4.02 6.35
CA THR A 17 21.22 2.67 6.69
C THR A 17 20.40 1.84 7.69
N LYS A 18 19.09 2.09 7.84
CA LYS A 18 18.14 1.08 8.28
C LYS A 18 18.23 -0.11 7.33
N SER A 19 18.43 -1.30 7.90
CA SER A 19 18.42 -2.59 7.21
C SER A 19 17.31 -2.59 6.15
N SER A 20 17.59 -3.11 4.95
CA SER A 20 16.65 -3.15 3.82
C SER A 20 15.26 -3.64 4.24
N ALA A 21 15.22 -4.63 5.14
CA ALA A 21 14.00 -5.16 5.76
C ALA A 21 13.22 -4.11 6.56
N ASN A 22 13.93 -3.29 7.36
CA ASN A 22 13.31 -2.26 8.18
C ASN A 22 12.70 -1.13 7.32
N ARG A 23 13.35 -0.73 6.21
CA ARG A 23 12.76 0.23 5.26
C ARG A 23 11.57 -0.35 4.50
N ARG A 24 11.61 -1.64 4.17
CA ARG A 24 10.50 -2.34 3.52
C ARG A 24 9.28 -2.39 4.45
N ASN A 25 9.47 -2.77 5.71
CA ASN A 25 8.42 -2.78 6.72
C ASN A 25 7.83 -1.38 6.98
N GLU A 26 8.65 -0.33 7.03
CA GLU A 26 8.18 1.06 7.14
C GLU A 26 7.27 1.46 5.96
N ARG A 27 7.65 1.08 4.73
CA ARG A 27 6.86 1.36 3.53
C ARG A 27 5.54 0.58 3.52
N LEU A 28 5.58 -0.70 3.88
CA LEU A 28 4.38 -1.54 3.96
C LEU A 28 3.41 -1.04 5.03
N THR A 29 3.93 -0.59 6.17
CA THR A 29 3.14 0.01 7.25
C THR A 29 2.46 1.30 6.77
N GLU A 30 3.18 2.18 6.07
CA GLU A 30 2.58 3.39 5.50
C GLU A 30 1.55 3.07 4.41
N LEU A 31 1.77 2.02 3.62
CA LEU A 31 0.80 1.57 2.61
C LEU A 31 -0.50 1.07 3.26
N ASP A 32 -0.40 0.24 4.31
CA ASP A 32 -1.55 -0.24 5.09
C ASP A 32 -2.34 0.92 5.72
N ARG A 33 -1.64 1.93 6.23
CA ARG A 33 -2.25 3.16 6.78
C ARG A 33 -3.07 3.89 5.72
N ARG A 34 -2.49 4.15 4.54
CA ARG A 34 -3.19 4.84 3.44
C ARG A 34 -4.36 4.04 2.87
N MET A 35 -4.24 2.72 2.81
CA MET A 35 -5.35 1.86 2.39
C MET A 35 -6.49 1.90 3.41
N SER A 36 -6.19 1.93 4.71
CA SER A 36 -7.19 2.11 5.77
C SER A 36 -7.92 3.45 5.64
N GLU A 37 -7.19 4.53 5.40
CA GLU A 37 -7.76 5.87 5.17
C GLU A 37 -8.70 5.85 3.97
N PHE A 38 -8.23 5.32 2.83
CA PHE A 38 -9.05 5.19 1.62
C PHE A 38 -10.34 4.39 1.87
N LEU A 39 -10.25 3.23 2.50
CA LEU A 39 -11.42 2.39 2.79
C LEU A 39 -12.41 3.12 3.71
N THR A 40 -11.91 3.86 4.70
CA THR A 40 -12.73 4.64 5.65
C THR A 40 -13.44 5.80 4.95
N GLU A 41 -12.71 6.58 4.14
CA GLU A 41 -13.27 7.68 3.35
C GLU A 41 -14.32 7.19 2.36
N LYS A 42 -14.10 6.02 1.76
CA LYS A 42 -14.98 5.45 0.72
C LYS A 42 -16.16 4.65 1.27
N GLN A 43 -16.14 4.27 2.55
CA GLN A 43 -17.25 3.58 3.20
C GLN A 43 -18.56 4.40 3.19
N GLY A 44 -18.46 5.74 3.25
CA GLY A 44 -19.62 6.64 3.20
C GLY A 44 -20.07 7.07 1.80
N SER A 45 -19.29 6.78 0.74
CA SER A 45 -19.59 7.22 -0.63
C SER A 45 -20.23 6.14 -1.51
N GLY A 46 -20.56 4.97 -0.93
CA GLY A 46 -21.51 4.00 -1.49
C GLY A 46 -21.33 3.72 -2.98
N GLY A 47 -20.18 3.18 -3.41
CA GLY A 47 -20.06 2.75 -4.82
C GLY A 47 -18.66 2.72 -5.43
N SER A 48 -17.58 2.55 -4.67
CA SER A 48 -16.28 2.32 -5.31
C SER A 48 -16.05 0.83 -5.50
N GLU A 49 -16.12 0.36 -6.75
CA GLU A 49 -15.80 -1.01 -7.17
C GLU A 49 -14.38 -1.45 -6.76
N LEU A 50 -13.53 -0.49 -6.38
CA LEU A 50 -12.16 -0.71 -5.91
C LEU A 50 -12.08 -1.14 -4.44
N LEU A 51 -13.14 -0.95 -3.64
CA LEU A 51 -13.13 -1.28 -2.20
C LEU A 51 -12.72 -2.73 -1.91
N PRO A 52 -13.27 -3.76 -2.59
CA PRO A 52 -12.87 -5.15 -2.34
C PRO A 52 -11.42 -5.42 -2.73
N HIS A 53 -10.93 -4.79 -3.80
CA HIS A 53 -9.55 -4.93 -4.26
C HIS A 53 -8.55 -4.30 -3.28
N VAL A 54 -8.85 -3.10 -2.79
CA VAL A 54 -8.01 -2.41 -1.80
C VAL A 54 -8.00 -3.18 -0.46
N ALA A 55 -9.15 -3.71 -0.02
CA ALA A 55 -9.22 -4.54 1.18
C ALA A 55 -8.42 -5.85 1.03
N ALA A 56 -8.49 -6.51 -0.13
CA ALA A 56 -7.72 -7.72 -0.40
C ALA A 56 -6.21 -7.45 -0.43
N GLU A 57 -5.78 -6.35 -1.04
CA GLU A 57 -4.36 -5.97 -1.07
C GLU A 57 -3.85 -5.58 0.32
N GLN A 58 -4.68 -4.89 1.11
CA GLN A 58 -4.39 -4.59 2.50
C GLN A 58 -4.14 -5.86 3.33
N ALA A 59 -4.96 -6.90 3.14
CA ALA A 59 -4.78 -8.17 3.83
C ALA A 59 -3.41 -8.82 3.51
N ARG A 60 -2.99 -8.79 2.25
CA ARG A 60 -1.68 -9.32 1.82
C ARG A 60 -0.51 -8.57 2.46
N ILE A 61 -0.61 -7.25 2.54
CA ILE A 61 0.42 -6.41 3.17
C ILE A 61 0.55 -6.76 4.66
N ARG A 62 -0.58 -6.93 5.35
CA ARG A 62 -0.57 -7.34 6.77
C ARG A 62 0.07 -8.72 6.95
N THR A 63 -0.24 -9.68 6.09
CA THR A 63 0.41 -11.00 6.09
C THR A 63 1.92 -10.88 5.93
N ALA A 64 2.39 -10.10 4.94
CA ALA A 64 3.82 -9.89 4.73
C ALA A 64 4.51 -9.19 5.93
N LEU A 65 3.84 -8.24 6.58
CA LEU A 65 4.34 -7.59 7.81
C LEU A 65 4.42 -8.56 9.00
N THR A 66 3.52 -9.54 9.09
CA THR A 66 3.58 -10.58 10.14
C THR A 66 4.67 -11.61 9.87
N GLU A 67 4.85 -12.05 8.62
CA GLU A 67 5.87 -13.03 8.24
C GLU A 67 7.30 -12.50 8.44
N GLU A 68 7.54 -11.19 8.30
CA GLU A 68 8.86 -10.59 8.56
C GLU A 68 9.19 -10.45 10.05
N LYS A 69 8.22 -10.65 10.96
CA LYS A 69 8.43 -10.54 12.42
C LYS A 69 8.69 -11.89 13.11
N THR A 70 8.34 -13.00 12.46
CA THR A 70 8.59 -14.39 12.91
C THR A 70 9.91 -14.91 12.37
#